data_AF-A0A7C6SH05-F1
#
_entry.id   AF-A0A7C6SH05-F1
#
_cell.length_a   1.000
_cell.length_b   1.000
_cell.length_c   1.000
_cell.angle_alpha   90.00
_cell.angle_beta   90.00
_cell.angle_gamma   90.00
#
_symmetry.space_group_name_H-M   'P 1'
#
loop_
_entity.id
_entity.type
_entity.pdbx_description
1 polymer ?
#
loop_
_entity_poly.entity_id
_entity_poly.type
_entity_poly.pdbx_seq_one_letter_code
_entity_poly.pdbx_strand_id
1 'polypeptide(L)'
;MNDSIKLKREKEKAIVTKMIAIYCSKKHKHKKGLCAECEEINTYARLRTDRCPFMESKTFCANCKVHCYKSDMREKIREIMRFSGPWMLLYDPIPAIQHVIESRKEKRRLANES
;
A
#
# COMPACT_ATOMS: atom_id res chain seq x y z
N MET A 1 19.01 -14.48 -9.23
CA MET A 1 18.41 -13.43 -8.38
C MET A 1 16.97 -13.28 -8.85
N ASN A 2 15.98 -13.62 -8.02
CA ASN A 2 14.59 -13.86 -8.48
C ASN A 2 13.92 -12.58 -9.03
N ASP A 3 13.89 -12.43 -10.36
CA ASP A 3 13.29 -11.30 -11.08
C ASP A 3 11.81 -11.09 -10.71
N SER A 4 11.11 -12.16 -10.33
CA SER A 4 9.72 -12.11 -9.84
C SER A 4 9.55 -11.27 -8.58
N ILE A 5 10.52 -11.28 -7.66
CA ILE A 5 10.48 -10.52 -6.41
C ILE A 5 10.73 -9.05 -6.68
N LYS A 6 11.69 -8.75 -7.56
CA LYS A 6 12.00 -7.38 -7.96
C LYS A 6 10.77 -6.75 -8.63
N LEU A 7 10.13 -7.48 -9.54
CA LEU A 7 8.88 -7.04 -10.18
C LEU A 7 7.77 -6.81 -9.16
N LYS A 8 7.61 -7.68 -8.17
CA LYS A 8 6.60 -7.53 -7.11
C LYS A 8 6.86 -6.30 -6.23
N ARG A 9 8.13 -6.03 -5.89
CA ARG A 9 8.52 -4.80 -5.16
C ARG A 9 8.14 -3.55 -5.93
N GLU A 10 8.46 -3.50 -7.22
CA GLU A 10 8.14 -2.34 -8.06
C GLU A 10 6.63 -2.15 -8.22
N LYS A 11 5.86 -3.24 -8.36
CA LYS A 11 4.39 -3.18 -8.39
C LYS A 11 3.81 -2.60 -7.09
N GLU A 12 4.26 -3.09 -5.92
CA GLU A 12 3.80 -2.56 -4.63
C GLU A 12 4.15 -1.07 -4.46
N LYS A 13 5.38 -0.67 -4.82
CA LYS A 13 5.79 0.74 -4.80
C LYS A 13 4.89 1.59 -5.68
N ALA A 14 4.66 1.17 -6.93
CA ALA A 14 3.83 1.89 -7.88
C ALA A 14 2.39 2.04 -7.38
N ILE A 15 1.80 0.98 -6.81
CA ILE A 15 0.46 1.02 -6.22
C ILE A 15 0.40 2.04 -5.07
N VAL A 16 1.33 1.96 -4.11
CA VAL A 16 1.36 2.89 -2.97
C VAL A 16 1.56 4.33 -3.43
N THR A 17 2.48 4.58 -4.37
CA THR A 17 2.70 5.93 -4.92
C THR A 17 1.44 6.47 -5.60
N LYS A 18 0.71 5.65 -6.37
CA LYS A 18 -0.59 6.06 -6.98
C LYS A 18 -1.61 6.42 -5.90
N MET A 19 -1.74 5.60 -4.85
CA MET A 19 -2.68 5.88 -3.76
C MET A 19 -2.36 7.19 -3.04
N ILE A 20 -1.07 7.47 -2.80
CA ILE A 20 -0.62 8.72 -2.18
C ILE A 20 -0.87 9.91 -3.09
N ALA A 21 -0.63 9.78 -4.40
CA ALA A 21 -0.89 10.84 -5.37
C ALA A 21 -2.38 11.21 -5.44
N ILE A 22 -3.28 10.22 -5.41
CA ILE A 22 -4.73 10.44 -5.35
C ILE A 22 -5.09 11.21 -4.08
N TYR A 23 -4.58 10.77 -2.92
CA TYR A 23 -4.83 11.44 -1.64
C TYR A 23 -4.35 12.89 -1.68
N CYS A 24 -3.11 13.12 -2.11
CA CYS A 24 -2.52 14.46 -2.21
C CYS A 24 -3.33 15.39 -3.12
N SER A 25 -3.71 14.90 -4.31
CA SER A 25 -4.45 15.68 -5.30
C SER A 25 -5.87 16.01 -4.83
N LYS A 26 -6.56 15.09 -4.15
CA LYS A 26 -7.96 15.27 -3.73
C LYS A 26 -8.10 15.93 -2.36
N LYS A 27 -7.29 15.53 -1.38
CA LYS A 27 -7.35 16.03 0.00
C LYS A 27 -6.61 17.35 0.15
N HIS A 28 -5.35 17.41 -0.32
CA HIS A 28 -4.51 18.61 -0.21
C HIS A 28 -4.66 19.56 -1.39
N LYS A 29 -5.45 19.17 -2.41
CA LYS A 29 -5.68 19.96 -3.64
C LYS A 29 -4.38 20.29 -4.38
N HIS A 30 -3.32 19.50 -4.16
CA HIS A 30 -2.01 19.70 -4.76
C HIS A 30 -1.95 18.97 -6.11
N LYS A 31 -2.01 19.73 -7.20
CA LYS A 31 -2.14 19.16 -8.56
C LYS A 31 -0.81 18.88 -9.27
N LYS A 32 0.30 19.47 -8.82
CA LYS A 32 1.63 19.34 -9.46
C LYS A 32 2.57 18.52 -8.58
N GLY A 33 2.57 17.20 -8.72
CA GLY A 33 3.40 16.31 -7.91
C GLY A 33 2.88 16.14 -6.48
N LEU A 34 3.68 15.51 -5.62
CA LEU A 34 3.36 15.31 -4.21
C LEU A 34 3.75 16.54 -3.38
N CYS A 35 2.94 16.88 -2.38
CA CYS A 35 3.35 17.84 -1.35
C CYS A 35 4.41 17.21 -0.43
N ALA A 36 5.13 18.04 0.34
CA ALA A 36 6.21 17.59 1.22
C ALA A 36 5.80 16.44 2.16
N GLU A 37 4.61 16.51 2.76
CA GLU A 37 4.10 15.44 3.63
C GLU A 37 3.85 14.12 2.85
N CYS A 38 3.23 14.21 1.68
CA CYS A 38 2.95 13.03 0.86
C CYS A 38 4.23 12.43 0.30
N GLU A 39 5.23 13.25 -0.01
CA GLU A 39 6.56 12.79 -0.46
C GLU A 39 7.30 12.04 0.66
N GLU A 40 7.22 12.53 1.90
CA GLU A 40 7.81 11.86 3.06
C GLU A 40 7.18 10.47 3.28
N ILE A 41 5.85 10.39 3.23
CA ILE A 41 5.11 9.12 3.36
C ILE A 41 5.48 8.16 2.21
N ASN A 42 5.55 8.67 0.97
CA ASN A 42 5.91 7.89 -0.21
C ASN A 42 7.34 7.34 -0.11
N THR A 43 8.30 8.19 0.25
CA THR A 43 9.70 7.81 0.45
C THR A 43 9.83 6.76 1.55
N TYR A 44 9.15 6.97 2.68
CA TYR A 44 9.12 6.00 3.77
C TYR A 44 8.55 4.65 3.32
N ALA A 45 7.40 4.64 2.63
CA ALA A 45 6.76 3.41 2.17
C ALA A 45 7.60 2.63 1.15
N ARG A 46 8.28 3.33 0.24
CA ARG A 46 9.21 2.72 -0.73
C ARG A 46 10.39 2.07 -0.02
N LEU A 47 11.01 2.77 0.94
CA LEU A 47 12.12 2.25 1.74
C LEU A 47 11.74 0.97 2.50
N ARG A 48 10.54 0.94 3.11
CA ARG A 48 10.04 -0.25 3.81
C ARG A 48 9.76 -1.41 2.86
N THR A 49 9.26 -1.13 1.65
CA THR A 49 9.02 -2.13 0.61
C THR A 49 10.33 -2.77 0.15
N ASP A 50 11.39 -1.98 -0.03
CA ASP A 50 12.71 -2.46 -0.43
C ASP A 50 13.39 -3.36 0.60
N ARG A 51 13.19 -3.06 1.88
CA ARG A 51 13.78 -3.82 2.99
C ARG A 51 12.88 -4.93 3.51
N CYS A 52 11.77 -5.24 2.84
CA CYS A 52 10.81 -6.21 3.34
C CYS A 52 11.35 -7.65 3.19
N PRO A 53 11.55 -8.40 4.31
CA PRO A 53 12.02 -9.79 4.24
C PRO A 53 10.91 -10.76 3.79
N PHE A 54 9.64 -10.37 3.95
CA PHE A 54 8.47 -11.22 3.65
C PHE A 54 7.89 -11.03 2.25
N MET A 55 8.62 -10.40 1.32
CA MET A 55 8.07 -10.07 0.00
C MET A 55 7.66 -11.31 -0.81
N GLU A 56 8.33 -12.44 -0.61
CA GLU A 56 7.97 -13.70 -1.26
C GLU A 56 6.65 -14.26 -0.75
N SER A 57 6.46 -14.31 0.57
CA SER A 57 5.32 -14.96 1.22
C SER A 57 4.08 -14.06 1.37
N LYS A 58 4.26 -12.74 1.47
CA LYS A 58 3.14 -11.81 1.66
C LYS A 58 2.48 -11.49 0.32
N THR A 59 1.16 -11.36 0.30
CA THR A 59 0.47 -10.92 -0.93
C THR A 59 0.40 -9.40 -1.04
N PHE A 60 0.08 -8.69 0.05
CA PHE A 60 0.06 -7.22 0.12
C PHE A 60 0.66 -6.69 1.43
N CYS A 61 1.15 -5.45 1.42
CA CYS A 61 1.65 -4.78 2.64
C CYS A 61 0.60 -4.65 3.76
N ALA A 62 -0.70 -4.62 3.44
CA ALA A 62 -1.79 -4.55 4.42
C ALA A 62 -1.88 -5.79 5.32
N ASN A 63 -1.46 -6.96 4.81
CA ASN A 63 -1.51 -8.25 5.51
C ASN A 63 -0.18 -8.59 6.19
N CYS A 64 0.69 -7.60 6.41
CA CYS A 64 1.99 -7.83 7.02
C CYS A 64 1.84 -8.27 8.49
N LYS A 65 2.37 -9.46 8.82
CA LYS A 65 2.34 -10.04 10.18
C LYS A 65 3.21 -9.29 11.20
N VAL A 66 4.14 -8.45 10.73
CA VAL A 66 5.06 -7.69 11.60
C VAL A 66 4.76 -6.20 11.63
N HIS A 67 5.03 -5.56 12.77
CA HIS A 67 5.00 -4.12 12.96
C HIS A 67 6.16 -3.45 12.22
N CYS A 68 5.95 -3.18 10.94
CA CYS A 68 6.94 -2.62 10.03
C CYS A 68 6.88 -1.08 9.96
N TYR A 69 5.74 -0.47 10.32
CA TYR A 69 5.55 0.98 10.28
C TYR A 69 5.56 1.55 11.70
N LYS A 70 6.17 2.73 11.89
CA LYS A 70 5.93 3.55 13.09
C LYS A 70 4.42 3.80 13.22
N SER A 71 3.91 3.90 14.45
CA SER A 71 2.49 4.12 14.76
C SER A 71 1.88 5.22 13.89
N ASP A 72 2.53 6.38 13.87
CA ASP A 72 2.00 7.60 13.25
C ASP A 72 1.96 7.45 11.72
N MET A 73 3.03 6.89 11.13
CA MET A 73 3.09 6.60 9.69
C MET A 73 2.09 5.52 9.26
N ARG A 74 1.80 4.56 10.15
CA ARG A 74 0.82 3.50 9.90
C ARG A 74 -0.60 4.06 9.82
N GLU A 75 -0.93 5.01 10.68
CA GLU A 75 -2.23 5.70 10.66
C GLU A 75 -2.41 6.50 9.38
N LYS A 76 -1.40 7.29 9.00
CA LYS A 76 -1.40 8.04 7.74
C LYS A 76 -1.59 7.15 6.51
N ILE A 77 -0.83 6.05 6.41
CA ILE A 77 -0.99 5.08 5.32
C ILE A 77 -2.38 4.44 5.30
N ARG A 78 -2.96 4.13 6.47
CA ARG A 78 -4.32 3.58 6.52
C ARG A 78 -5.37 4.59 6.08
N GLU A 79 -5.22 5.86 6.46
CA GLU A 79 -6.08 6.92 5.99
C GLU A 79 -6.01 7.03 4.46
N ILE A 80 -4.79 7.07 3.90
CA ILE A 80 -4.55 7.10 2.46
C ILE A 80 -5.14 5.87 1.79
N MET A 81 -4.96 4.67 2.35
CA MET A 81 -5.54 3.44 1.80
C MET A 81 -7.06 3.47 1.79
N ARG A 82 -7.69 3.92 2.88
CA ARG A 82 -9.15 4.01 3.01
C ARG A 82 -9.73 5.09 2.08
N PHE A 83 -9.03 6.22 1.96
CA PHE A 83 -9.46 7.33 1.13
C PHE A 83 -9.28 7.01 -0.37
N SER A 84 -8.09 6.56 -0.77
CA SER A 84 -7.71 6.31 -2.16
C SER A 84 -8.17 4.95 -2.69
N GLY A 85 -8.49 3.99 -1.83
CA GLY A 85 -8.92 2.64 -2.20
C GLY A 85 -10.13 2.61 -3.17
N PRO A 86 -11.23 3.32 -2.89
CA PRO A 86 -12.37 3.42 -3.83
C PRO A 86 -11.99 4.05 -5.17
N TRP A 87 -11.07 5.02 -5.17
CA TRP A 87 -10.60 5.67 -6.40
C TRP A 87 -9.69 4.78 -7.22
N MET A 88 -8.90 3.89 -6.59
CA MET A 88 -8.06 2.93 -7.30
C MET A 88 -8.89 2.00 -8.20
N LEU A 89 -10.14 1.67 -7.82
CA LEU A 89 -11.05 0.91 -8.69
C LEU A 89 -11.39 1.62 -10.01
N LEU A 90 -11.30 2.95 -10.04
CA LEU A 90 -11.59 3.75 -11.23
C LEU A 90 -10.36 3.89 -12.15
N TYR A 91 -9.15 3.74 -11.63
CA TYR A 91 -7.91 3.88 -12.40
C TYR A 91 -7.27 2.55 -12.77
N ASP A 92 -7.35 1.55 -11.90
CA ASP A 92 -6.72 0.23 -12.06
C ASP A 92 -7.52 -0.83 -11.28
N PRO A 93 -8.66 -1.30 -11.81
CA PRO A 93 -9.62 -2.10 -11.08
C PRO A 93 -9.09 -3.49 -10.66
N ILE A 94 -8.23 -4.09 -11.47
CA ILE A 94 -7.71 -5.45 -11.24
C ILE A 94 -6.91 -5.57 -9.93
N PRO A 95 -5.84 -4.77 -9.68
CA PRO A 95 -5.09 -4.84 -8.44
C PRO A 95 -5.90 -4.40 -7.22
N ALA A 96 -6.84 -3.46 -7.37
CA ALA A 96 -7.71 -3.03 -6.28
C ALA A 96 -8.69 -4.14 -5.85
N ILE A 97 -9.30 -4.86 -6.80
CA ILE A 97 -10.18 -6.00 -6.52
C ILE A 97 -9.39 -7.14 -5.87
N GLN A 98 -8.21 -7.49 -6.42
CA GLN A 98 -7.33 -8.50 -5.82
C GLN A 98 -6.98 -8.14 -4.36
N HIS A 99 -6.60 -6.88 -4.11
CA HIS A 99 -6.31 -6.40 -2.76
C HIS A 99 -7.47 -6.58 -1.79
N VAL A 100 -8.70 -6.24 -2.22
CA VAL A 100 -9.90 -6.39 -1.38
C VAL A 100 -10.23 -7.86 -1.13
N ILE A 101 -10.15 -8.72 -2.15
CA ILE A 101 -10.44 -10.16 -2.01
C ILE A 101 -9.44 -10.81 -1.05
N GLU A 102 -8.15 -10.56 -1.24
CA GLU A 102 -7.11 -11.15 -0.41
C GLU A 102 -7.13 -10.61 1.03
N SER A 103 -7.36 -9.31 1.20
CA SER A 103 -7.54 -8.73 2.54
C SER A 103 -8.75 -9.33 3.27
N ARG A 104 -9.86 -9.60 2.55
CA ARG A 104 -11.04 -10.29 3.11
C ARG A 104 -10.78 -11.76 3.40
N LYS A 105 -10.00 -12.45 2.58
CA LYS A 105 -9.63 -13.86 2.76
C LYS A 105 -8.72 -14.03 3.98
N GLU A 106 -7.71 -13.17 4.14
CA GLU A 106 -6.81 -13.21 5.29
C GLU A 106 -7.53 -12.86 6.60
N LYS A 107 -8.43 -11.86 6.61
CA LYS A 107 -9.28 -11.58 7.77
C LYS A 107 -10.14 -12.78 8.19
N ARG A 108 -10.70 -13.52 7.22
CA ARG A 108 -11.47 -14.74 7.50
C ARG A 108 -10.60 -15.89 8.02
N ARG A 109 -9.37 -16.05 7.49
CA ARG A 109 -8.41 -17.04 7.99
C ARG A 109 -8.05 -16.78 9.45
N LEU A 110 -7.73 -15.53 9.80
CA LEU A 110 -7.41 -15.13 11.17
C LEU A 110 -8.59 -15.31 12.14
N ALA A 111 -9.81 -15.06 11.69
CA ALA A 111 -11.03 -15.26 12.49
C ALA A 111 -11.37 -16.74 12.74
N ASN A 112 -10.96 -17.65 11.86
CA ASN A 112 -11.16 -19.10 12.01
C ASN A 112 -10.02 -19.78 12.81
N GLU A 113 -8.90 -19.09 13.01
CA GLU A 113 -7.74 -19.54 13.81
C GLU A 113 -7.80 -19.01 15.27
N SER A 114 -8.85 -18.26 15.62
CA SER A 114 -9.15 -17.74 16.98
C SER A 114 -10.31 -18.50 17.61
#